data_AF-A0A7X0VEM6-F1
#
_entry.id   AF-A0A7X0VEM6-F1
#
_cell.length_a   1.000
_cell.length_b   1.000
_cell.length_c   1.000
_cell.angle_alpha   90.00
_cell.angle_beta   90.00
_cell.angle_gamma   90.00
#
_symmetry.space_group_name_H-M   'P 1'
#
loop_
_entity.id
_entity.type
_entity.pdbx_description
1 polymer ?
#
loop_
_entity_poly.entity_id
_entity_poly.type
_entity_poly.pdbx_seq_one_letter_code
_entity_poly.pdbx_strand_id
1 'polypeptide(L)'
;MAFMPPQGPQGALQAPSSPPPRTVPQKPLSTTFAVDPGAIRGCLFRNTYVWLRNGTGFWFYPVFVGRTSVAGFRWTGFFWMYTGIDLQRIEVFTCF
;
A
#
# COMPACT_ATOMS: atom_id res chain seq x y z
N MET A 1 -38.56 -18.06 -19.59
CA MET A 1 -38.11 -17.18 -18.50
C MET A 1 -36.64 -17.47 -18.25
N ALA A 2 -35.73 -16.74 -18.91
CA ALA A 2 -34.30 -16.91 -18.72
C ALA A 2 -33.85 -15.96 -17.60
N PHE A 3 -33.67 -16.49 -16.40
CA PHE A 3 -33.05 -15.77 -15.28
C PHE A 3 -31.55 -15.70 -15.53
N MET A 4 -31.10 -14.59 -16.11
CA MET A 4 -29.70 -14.22 -16.13
C MET A 4 -29.40 -13.56 -14.77
N PRO A 5 -28.56 -14.12 -13.89
CA PRO A 5 -28.12 -13.38 -12.72
C PRO A 5 -27.29 -12.17 -13.18
N PRO A 6 -27.46 -10.98 -12.60
CA PRO A 6 -26.71 -9.81 -12.99
C PRO A 6 -25.24 -10.01 -12.65
N GLN A 7 -24.37 -9.85 -13.65
CA GLN A 7 -22.94 -9.59 -13.45
C GLN A 7 -22.81 -8.30 -12.65
N GLY A 8 -22.59 -8.42 -11.35
CA GLY A 8 -22.05 -7.34 -10.55
C GLY A 8 -20.54 -7.44 -10.59
N PRO A 9 -19.79 -6.44 -11.09
CA PRO A 9 -18.39 -6.33 -10.76
C PRO A 9 -18.33 -5.96 -9.27
N GLN A 10 -18.31 -6.98 -8.42
CA GLN A 10 -17.99 -6.81 -7.01
C GLN A 10 -16.54 -6.35 -6.96
N GLY A 11 -16.34 -5.04 -6.96
CA GLY A 11 -15.09 -4.37 -6.61
C GLY A 11 -14.78 -4.63 -5.14
N ALA A 12 -14.61 -5.90 -4.77
CA ALA A 12 -13.86 -6.23 -3.59
C ALA A 12 -12.45 -5.70 -3.85
N LEU A 13 -11.92 -4.90 -2.92
CA LEU A 13 -10.54 -4.46 -2.91
C LEU A 13 -9.64 -5.69 -3.04
N GLN A 14 -9.28 -6.06 -4.27
CA GLN A 14 -8.45 -7.21 -4.54
C GLN A 14 -7.02 -6.82 -4.23
N ALA A 15 -6.37 -7.63 -3.39
CA ALA A 15 -4.94 -7.56 -3.24
C ALA A 15 -4.29 -7.72 -4.63
N PRO A 16 -3.14 -7.08 -4.89
CA PRO A 16 -2.41 -7.32 -6.12
C PRO A 16 -2.16 -8.82 -6.26
N SER A 17 -2.55 -9.43 -7.37
CA SER A 17 -2.27 -10.85 -7.61
C SER A 17 -0.79 -11.09 -7.95
N SER A 18 -0.05 -10.04 -8.33
CA SER A 18 1.37 -10.12 -8.62
C SER A 18 2.24 -9.87 -7.38
N PRO A 19 3.36 -10.60 -7.24
CA PRO A 19 4.37 -10.28 -6.25
C PRO A 19 4.95 -8.90 -6.54
N PRO A 20 5.31 -8.12 -5.51
CA PRO A 20 6.01 -6.86 -5.70
C PRO A 20 7.43 -7.10 -6.26
N PRO A 21 8.09 -6.06 -6.81
CA PRO A 21 9.47 -6.15 -7.22
C PRO A 21 10.35 -6.68 -6.07
N ARG A 22 11.16 -7.70 -6.32
CA ARG A 22 12.05 -8.24 -5.26
C ARG A 22 13.16 -7.26 -4.90
N THR A 23 13.46 -6.32 -5.78
CA THR A 23 14.42 -5.24 -5.57
C THR A 23 13.84 -4.18 -4.67
N VAL A 24 14.40 -4.05 -3.47
CA VAL A 24 14.12 -2.93 -2.58
C VAL A 24 14.65 -1.65 -3.25
N PRO A 25 13.83 -0.60 -3.38
CA PRO A 25 14.31 0.66 -3.95
C PRO A 25 15.41 1.27 -3.10
N GLN A 26 16.22 2.14 -3.69
CA GLN A 26 17.07 3.00 -2.86
C GLN A 26 16.18 3.97 -2.08
N LYS A 27 16.33 3.98 -0.75
CA LYS A 27 15.64 4.93 0.11
C LYS A 27 15.93 6.36 -0.37
N PRO A 28 14.93 7.16 -0.76
CA PRO A 28 15.18 8.54 -1.15
C PRO A 28 15.69 9.29 0.08
N LEU A 29 16.80 9.99 -0.07
CA LEU A 29 17.44 10.77 1.01
C LEU A 29 16.59 11.98 1.45
N SER A 30 15.59 12.33 0.64
CA SER A 30 14.76 13.53 0.83
C SER A 30 13.35 13.26 0.33
N THR A 31 12.45 12.82 1.20
CA THR A 31 11.03 13.16 1.07
C THR A 31 10.76 14.24 2.10
N THR A 32 10.29 15.40 1.64
CA THR A 32 9.94 16.56 2.45
C THR A 32 9.26 16.13 3.75
N PHE A 33 9.78 16.67 4.85
CA PHE A 33 9.41 16.33 6.21
C PHE A 33 7.89 16.23 6.40
N ALA A 34 7.48 15.15 7.08
CA ALA A 34 6.12 14.64 7.27
C ALA A 34 5.61 13.76 6.11
N VAL A 35 5.42 12.48 6.41
CA VAL A 35 4.59 11.59 5.59
C VAL A 35 3.16 12.12 5.67
N ASP A 36 2.84 13.08 4.80
CA ASP A 36 1.51 13.66 4.76
C ASP A 36 0.51 12.65 4.19
N PRO A 37 -0.70 12.54 4.77
CA PRO A 37 -1.76 11.69 4.23
C PRO A 37 -2.10 12.07 2.78
N GLY A 38 -1.89 13.33 2.39
CA GLY A 38 -2.05 13.78 1.00
C GLY A 38 -1.04 13.17 0.04
N ALA A 39 0.21 12.97 0.48
CA ALA A 39 1.27 12.43 -0.37
C ALA A 39 1.10 10.92 -0.61
N ILE A 40 0.77 10.15 0.43
CA ILE A 40 0.53 8.71 0.28
C ILE A 40 -0.76 8.40 -0.51
N ARG A 41 -1.74 9.31 -0.52
CA ARG A 41 -2.94 9.19 -1.35
C ARG A 41 -2.62 9.11 -2.84
N GLY A 42 -1.53 9.75 -3.28
CA GLY A 42 -1.04 9.63 -4.66
C GLY A 42 -0.53 8.23 -5.01
N CYS A 43 -0.20 7.43 -3.99
CA CYS A 43 0.29 6.06 -4.12
C CYS A 43 -0.82 5.00 -3.93
N LEU A 44 -2.10 5.40 -3.77
CA LEU A 44 -3.21 4.46 -3.68
C LEU A 44 -3.26 3.53 -4.91
N PHE A 45 -3.56 2.25 -4.67
CA PHE A 45 -3.60 1.21 -5.69
C PHE A 45 -2.28 1.00 -6.46
N ARG A 46 -1.15 1.31 -5.82
CA ARG A 46 0.21 1.13 -6.38
C ARG A 46 1.12 0.37 -5.44
N ASN A 47 2.12 -0.30 -6.01
CA ASN A 47 3.14 -0.98 -5.23
C ASN A 47 4.01 0.07 -4.52
N THR A 48 3.89 0.17 -3.21
CA THR A 48 4.58 1.17 -2.40
C THR A 48 5.58 0.47 -1.50
N TYR A 49 6.85 0.84 -1.58
CA TYR A 49 7.81 0.43 -0.58
C TYR A 49 7.77 1.44 0.57
N VAL A 50 7.54 0.95 1.79
CA VAL A 50 7.52 1.79 3.00
C VAL A 50 8.70 1.42 3.87
N TRP A 51 9.42 2.44 4.34
CA TRP A 51 10.43 2.30 5.38
C TRP A 51 9.87 2.88 6.66
N LEU A 52 9.86 2.07 7.71
CA LEU A 52 9.48 2.47 9.04
C LEU A 52 10.68 3.11 9.75
N ARG A 53 10.38 4.01 10.70
CA ARG A 53 11.38 4.67 11.56
C ARG A 53 12.22 3.71 12.42
N ASN A 54 11.77 2.47 12.59
CA ASN A 54 12.53 1.43 13.29
C ASN A 54 13.56 0.73 12.38
N GLY A 55 13.73 1.18 11.14
CA GLY A 55 14.64 0.60 10.15
C GLY A 55 14.06 -0.58 9.37
N THR A 56 12.79 -0.95 9.60
CA THR A 56 12.14 -2.04 8.84
C THR A 56 11.57 -1.51 7.53
N GLY A 57 11.84 -2.21 6.42
CA GLY A 57 11.26 -1.91 5.11
C GLY A 57 10.39 -3.06 4.60
N PHE A 58 9.27 -2.75 3.97
CA PHE A 58 8.44 -3.76 3.30
C PHE A 58 7.59 -3.18 2.18
N TRP A 59 7.11 -4.07 1.32
CA TRP A 59 6.13 -3.74 0.30
C TRP A 59 4.74 -3.63 0.90
N PHE A 60 4.09 -2.54 0.56
CA PHE A 60 2.78 -2.16 1.01
C PHE A 60 1.96 -1.66 -0.18
N TYR A 61 0.71 -2.06 -0.25
CA TYR A 61 -0.22 -1.70 -1.30
C TYR A 61 -1.39 -0.96 -0.65
N PRO A 62 -1.31 0.38 -0.55
CA PRO A 62 -2.32 1.16 0.13
C PRO A 62 -3.61 1.15 -0.69
N VAL A 63 -4.71 0.81 -0.04
CA VAL A 63 -6.06 0.82 -0.64
C VAL A 63 -6.95 1.90 -0.05
N PHE A 64 -6.60 2.35 1.16
CA PHE A 64 -7.33 3.38 1.86
C PHE A 64 -6.37 4.21 2.71
N VAL A 65 -6.49 5.53 2.65
CA VAL A 65 -5.72 6.46 3.49
C VAL A 65 -6.69 7.24 4.36
N GLY A 66 -6.52 7.12 5.67
CA GLY A 66 -7.19 7.93 6.68
C GLY A 66 -6.44 9.24 6.97
N ARG A 67 -6.77 9.89 8.09
CA ARG A 67 -6.12 11.16 8.49
C ARG A 67 -4.70 10.95 9.01
N THR A 68 -4.46 9.87 9.74
CA THR A 68 -3.17 9.57 10.38
C THR A 68 -2.70 8.15 10.12
N SER A 69 -3.48 7.33 9.42
CA SER A 69 -3.18 5.93 9.17
C SER A 69 -3.51 5.55 7.73
N VAL A 70 -2.85 4.50 7.26
CA VAL A 70 -3.08 3.92 5.94
C VAL A 70 -3.41 2.43 6.09
N ALA A 71 -4.48 2.01 5.42
CA ALA A 71 -4.88 0.62 5.33
C ALA A 71 -4.60 0.10 3.92
N GLY A 72 -4.17 -1.15 3.86
CA GLY A 72 -3.63 -1.72 2.63
C GLY A 72 -3.25 -3.17 2.80
N PHE A 73 -2.61 -3.70 1.77
CA PHE A 73 -2.04 -5.03 1.81
C PHE A 73 -0.53 -4.95 2.02
N ARG A 74 -0.01 -5.63 3.03
CA ARG A 74 1.42 -5.81 3.25
C ARG A 74 1.88 -7.11 2.63
N TRP A 75 3.01 -7.08 1.95
CA TRP A 75 3.67 -8.28 1.46
C TRP A 75 4.41 -8.99 2.59
N THR A 76 4.11 -10.28 2.79
CA THR A 76 4.80 -11.12 3.78
C THR A 76 6.02 -11.86 3.22
N GLY A 77 6.25 -11.76 1.91
CA GLY A 77 7.21 -12.60 1.17
C GLY A 77 6.54 -13.69 0.33
N PHE A 78 5.34 -14.11 0.73
CA PHE A 78 4.57 -15.18 0.08
C PHE A 78 3.21 -14.71 -0.42
N PHE A 79 2.53 -13.86 0.35
CA PHE A 79 1.20 -13.37 0.03
C PHE A 79 0.99 -11.95 0.55
N TRP A 80 -0.06 -11.31 0.04
CA TRP A 80 -0.52 -10.02 0.49
C TRP A 80 -1.47 -10.19 1.67
N MET A 81 -1.12 -9.61 2.81
CA MET A 81 -1.91 -9.63 4.04
C MET A 81 -2.49 -8.25 4.30
N TYR A 82 -3.80 -8.15 4.48
CA TYR A 82 -4.43 -6.88 4.81
C TYR A 82 -3.97 -6.38 6.19
N THR A 83 -3.49 -5.14 6.26
CA THR A 83 -3.00 -4.52 7.49
C THR A 83 -3.11 -3.00 7.45
N GLY A 84 -3.11 -2.39 8.63
CA GLY A 84 -3.10 -0.94 8.81
C GLY A 84 -1.81 -0.49 9.46
N ILE A 85 -1.25 0.62 8.98
CA ILE A 85 -0.01 1.21 9.49
C ILE A 85 -0.26 2.69 9.77
N ASP A 86 0.30 3.18 10.87
CA ASP A 86 0.22 4.59 11.20
C ASP A 86 1.24 5.40 10.39
N LEU A 87 0.82 6.54 9.84
CA LEU A 87 1.68 7.41 9.02
C LEU A 87 2.87 7.95 9.84
N GLN A 88 2.74 8.13 11.16
CA GLN A 88 3.85 8.55 12.03
C GLN A 88 4.95 7.50 12.15
N ARG A 89 4.63 6.22 11.92
CA ARG A 89 5.63 5.14 11.93
C ARG A 89 6.42 5.07 10.62
N ILE A 90 5.87 5.61 9.55
CA ILE A 90 6.53 5.65 8.24
C ILE A 90 7.55 6.78 8.28
N GLU A 91 8.80 6.44 7.98
CA GLU A 91 9.89 7.40 7.83
C GLU A 91 9.88 7.97 6.41
N VAL A 92 9.86 7.06 5.44
CA VAL A 92 9.90 7.36 4.01
C VAL A 92 9.10 6.30 3.27
N PHE A 93 8.55 6.67 2.12
CA PHE A 93 7.84 5.75 1.24
C PHE A 93 8.16 6.08 -0.21
N THR A 94 7.99 5.11 -1.10
CA THR A 94 8.20 5.29 -2.53
C THR A 94 7.22 4.40 -3.27
N CYS A 95 6.37 4.99 -4.10
CA CYS A 95 5.48 4.23 -4.97
C CYS A 95 6.04 4.06 -6.38
N PHE A 96 5.65 2.93 -6.98
CA PHE A 96 5.98 2.48 -8.31
C PHE A 96 4.70 2.40 -9.15
#